data_AF-A0A351ULV2-F1
#
_entry.id   AF-A0A351ULV2-F1
#
_cell.length_a   1.000
_cell.length_b   1.000
_cell.length_c   1.000
_cell.angle_alpha   90.00
_cell.angle_beta   90.00
_cell.angle_gamma   90.00
#
_symmetry.space_group_name_H-M   'P 1'
#
loop_
_entity.id
_entity.type
_entity.pdbx_description
1 polymer ?
#
loop_
_entity_poly.entity_id
_entity_poly.type
_entity_poly.pdbx_seq_one_letter_code
_entity_poly.pdbx_strand_id
1 'polypeptide(L)'
;MDWKTITEDLKGLEPRLDAACRKLWDEDRGSAVPVQAVAGEIKIVMNRAMQALAELGAAAAKKEEIAAHAADCLKKNSLDLESELRTARDRIEKLSNEISSGREAANQAASGRRRLEAELKAEKERAAALQAELAAAMTRAEAAGKEAAAARETAGRVSAAVPRLEEELKAGKENSAALRNELTAAKVRAEEAKRDAAAAREAAELASSASGSIEKELKAEKERAAALQQELTAARDRAEAARRETASLQEELARTKETHLKADAQKDADLVKKLETFTAEHDTKERELEASRASVFETLTAEQKAQQSEFQSRHKALLEELQANAASIEKAYTQKEARLLELSQRITDELQDREANASALEEALRTQAARISASAAELEKDFETKMAEIEAFKRKFLEERPKEEPGVQ
;
A
#
# COMPACT_ATOMS: atom_id res chain seq x y z
N MET A 1 -19.30 5.74 9.84
CA MET A 1 -20.76 5.72 10.07
C MET A 1 -20.99 4.80 11.25
N ASP A 2 -21.56 5.31 12.35
CA ASP A 2 -21.77 4.50 13.55
C ASP A 2 -23.06 3.68 13.38
N TRP A 3 -22.89 2.42 12.99
CA TRP A 3 -24.00 1.49 12.79
C TRP A 3 -24.83 1.29 14.07
N LYS A 4 -24.25 1.51 15.25
CA LYS A 4 -24.98 1.41 16.52
C LYS A 4 -26.01 2.53 16.64
N THR A 5 -25.66 3.76 16.29
CA THR A 5 -26.57 4.92 16.36
C THR A 5 -27.78 4.73 15.44
N ILE A 6 -27.56 4.29 14.21
CA ILE A 6 -28.65 4.03 13.24
C ILE A 6 -29.58 2.91 13.74
N THR A 7 -29.02 1.88 14.36
CA THR A 7 -29.80 0.75 14.90
C THR A 7 -30.61 1.15 16.13
N GLU A 8 -30.07 2.03 17.00
CA GLU A 8 -30.79 2.57 18.15
C GLU A 8 -31.94 3.50 17.73
N ASP A 9 -31.70 4.36 16.74
CA ASP A 9 -32.73 5.26 16.20
C ASP A 9 -33.91 4.47 15.59
N LEU A 10 -33.63 3.37 14.88
CA LEU A 10 -34.66 2.48 14.31
C LEU A 10 -35.43 1.70 15.38
N LYS A 11 -34.78 1.26 16.47
CA LYS A 11 -35.48 0.60 17.59
C LYS A 11 -36.46 1.54 18.30
N GLY A 12 -36.15 2.84 18.34
CA GLY A 12 -37.03 3.86 18.93
C GLY A 12 -38.29 4.16 18.10
N LEU A 13 -38.31 3.80 16.82
CA LEU A 13 -39.41 4.07 15.89
C LEU A 13 -40.61 3.13 16.10
N GLU A 14 -40.36 1.86 16.43
CA GLU A 14 -41.43 0.87 16.65
C GLU A 14 -42.42 1.26 17.76
N PRO A 15 -41.98 1.57 19.00
CA PRO A 15 -42.91 1.95 20.06
C PRO A 15 -43.61 3.29 19.78
N ARG A 16 -42.99 4.19 19.01
CA ARG A 16 -43.60 5.46 18.59
C ARG A 16 -44.72 5.23 17.57
N LEU A 17 -44.50 4.31 16.64
CA LEU A 17 -45.51 3.91 15.66
C LEU A 17 -46.69 3.21 16.35
N ASP A 18 -46.41 2.30 17.29
CA ASP A 18 -47.45 1.62 18.08
C ASP A 18 -48.26 2.59 18.94
N ALA A 19 -47.61 3.56 19.57
CA ALA A 19 -48.29 4.61 20.33
C ALA A 19 -49.19 5.49 19.46
N ALA A 20 -48.75 5.81 18.23
CA ALA A 20 -49.55 6.58 17.27
C ALA A 20 -50.76 5.77 16.76
N CYS A 21 -50.58 4.48 16.44
CA CYS A 21 -51.67 3.60 16.02
C CYS A 21 -52.71 3.38 17.13
N ARG A 22 -52.28 3.22 18.40
CA ARG A 22 -53.21 3.11 19.54
C ARG A 22 -54.03 4.38 19.74
N LYS A 23 -53.40 5.56 19.68
CA LYS A 23 -54.12 6.84 19.78
C LYS A 23 -55.18 7.01 18.69
N LEU A 24 -54.87 6.60 17.45
CA LEU A 24 -55.82 6.64 16.34
C LEU A 24 -57.00 5.67 16.52
N TRP A 25 -56.77 4.56 17.22
CA TRP A 25 -57.80 3.57 17.55
C TRP A 25 -58.72 4.06 18.68
N ASP A 26 -58.15 4.66 19.72
CA ASP A 26 -58.91 5.22 20.85
C ASP A 26 -59.79 6.40 20.43
N GLU A 27 -59.45 7.10 19.34
CA GLU A 27 -60.24 8.18 18.74
C GLU A 27 -61.36 7.70 17.78
N ASP A 28 -61.57 6.39 17.63
CA ASP A 28 -62.66 5.75 16.87
C ASP A 28 -62.80 6.26 15.42
N ARG A 29 -61.67 6.59 14.79
CA ARG A 29 -61.64 7.05 13.40
C ARG A 29 -61.74 5.84 12.46
N GLY A 30 -62.72 5.82 11.55
CA GLY A 30 -62.87 4.76 10.54
C GLY A 30 -61.63 4.52 9.64
N SER A 31 -60.65 5.41 9.69
CA SER A 31 -59.33 5.27 9.05
C SER A 31 -58.32 4.40 9.82
N ALA A 32 -58.66 3.87 11.01
CA ALA A 32 -57.72 3.13 11.85
C ALA A 32 -57.25 1.80 11.23
N VAL A 33 -58.13 1.07 10.53
CA VAL A 33 -57.82 -0.25 9.95
C VAL A 33 -56.79 -0.18 8.80
N PRO A 34 -56.92 0.71 7.80
CA PRO A 34 -55.88 0.89 6.77
C PRO A 34 -54.53 1.35 7.35
N VAL A 35 -54.55 2.24 8.35
CA VAL A 35 -53.34 2.73 9.01
C VAL A 35 -52.62 1.60 9.75
N GLN A 36 -53.35 0.64 10.33
CA GLN A 36 -52.76 -0.52 10.99
C GLN A 36 -52.12 -1.51 10.00
N ALA A 37 -52.73 -1.70 8.82
CA ALA A 37 -52.14 -2.51 7.75
C ALA A 37 -50.81 -1.89 7.27
N VAL A 38 -50.80 -0.58 7.02
CA VAL A 38 -49.58 0.18 6.66
C VAL A 38 -48.54 0.12 7.78
N ALA A 39 -48.96 0.24 9.04
CA ALA A 39 -48.04 0.11 10.18
C ALA A 39 -47.43 -1.30 10.28
N GLY A 40 -48.19 -2.35 9.96
CA GLY A 40 -47.70 -3.73 9.87
C GLY A 40 -46.66 -3.93 8.77
N GLU A 41 -46.89 -3.37 7.59
CA GLU A 41 -45.92 -3.38 6.50
C GLU A 41 -44.64 -2.59 6.85
N ILE A 42 -44.78 -1.42 7.47
CA ILE A 42 -43.66 -0.62 7.97
C ILE A 42 -42.84 -1.42 8.98
N LYS A 43 -43.48 -2.15 9.91
CA LYS A 43 -42.78 -3.04 10.87
C LYS A 43 -42.01 -4.17 10.19
N ILE A 44 -42.60 -4.82 9.18
CA ILE A 44 -41.93 -5.89 8.42
C ILE A 44 -40.69 -5.34 7.71
N VAL A 45 -40.83 -4.20 7.02
CA VAL A 45 -39.71 -3.54 6.33
C VAL A 45 -38.64 -3.11 7.33
N MET A 46 -39.03 -2.55 8.47
CA MET A 46 -38.10 -2.12 9.52
C MET A 46 -37.35 -3.31 10.15
N ASN A 47 -38.02 -4.43 10.39
CA ASN A 47 -37.37 -5.65 10.89
C ASN A 47 -36.38 -6.22 9.88
N ARG A 48 -36.72 -6.25 8.59
CA ARG A 48 -35.77 -6.65 7.52
C ARG A 48 -34.59 -5.70 7.43
N ALA A 49 -34.81 -4.39 7.56
CA ALA A 49 -33.75 -3.39 7.58
C ALA A 49 -32.82 -3.57 8.79
N MET A 50 -33.37 -3.82 9.99
CA MET A 50 -32.57 -4.10 11.18
C MET A 50 -31.75 -5.39 11.04
N GLN A 51 -32.31 -6.44 10.43
CA GLN A 51 -31.59 -7.69 10.18
C GLN A 51 -30.45 -7.51 9.17
N ALA A 52 -30.70 -6.79 8.07
CA ALA A 52 -29.65 -6.45 7.09
C ALA A 52 -28.55 -5.57 7.70
N LEU A 53 -28.91 -4.59 8.55
CA LEU A 53 -27.94 -3.77 9.28
C LEU A 53 -27.10 -4.60 10.26
N ALA A 54 -27.71 -5.59 10.93
CA ALA A 54 -26.98 -6.50 11.82
C ALA A 54 -26.00 -7.39 11.03
N GLU A 55 -26.41 -7.93 9.88
CA GLU A 55 -25.56 -8.72 8.99
C GLU A 55 -24.40 -7.90 8.41
N LEU A 56 -24.67 -6.66 7.98
CA LEU A 56 -23.64 -5.71 7.52
C LEU A 56 -22.67 -5.35 8.65
N GLY A 57 -23.17 -5.15 9.88
CA GLY A 57 -22.35 -4.90 11.06
C GLY A 57 -21.44 -6.09 11.38
N ALA A 58 -21.96 -7.32 11.33
CA ALA A 58 -21.18 -8.54 11.54
C ALA A 58 -20.14 -8.77 10.43
N ALA A 59 -20.50 -8.50 9.17
CA ALA A 59 -19.57 -8.58 8.04
C ALA A 59 -18.46 -7.53 8.14
N ALA A 60 -18.78 -6.31 8.58
CA ALA A 60 -17.80 -5.25 8.83
C ALA A 60 -16.83 -5.63 9.96
N ALA A 61 -17.34 -6.15 11.08
CA ALA A 61 -16.51 -6.62 12.20
C ALA A 61 -15.58 -7.77 11.76
N LYS A 62 -16.09 -8.74 10.99
CA LYS A 62 -15.29 -9.85 10.47
C LYS A 62 -14.22 -9.38 9.47
N LYS A 63 -14.53 -8.38 8.64
CA LYS A 63 -13.54 -7.74 7.75
C LYS A 63 -12.42 -7.08 8.54
N GLU A 64 -12.76 -6.39 9.63
CA GLU A 64 -11.77 -5.74 10.51
C GLU A 64 -10.88 -6.77 11.21
N GLU A 65 -11.45 -7.87 11.69
CA GLU A 65 -10.70 -8.99 12.29
C GLU A 65 -9.75 -9.65 11.28
N ILE A 66 -10.22 -9.92 10.05
CA ILE A 66 -9.38 -10.46 8.98
C ILE A 66 -8.26 -9.47 8.62
N ALA A 67 -8.55 -8.18 8.53
CA ALA A 67 -7.56 -7.16 8.23
C ALA A 67 -6.50 -7.06 9.34
N ALA A 68 -6.91 -7.11 10.61
CA ALA A 68 -6.02 -7.12 11.75
C ALA A 68 -5.11 -8.36 11.75
N HIS A 69 -5.69 -9.55 11.53
CA HIS A 69 -4.92 -10.79 11.45
C HIS A 69 -3.93 -10.79 10.28
N ALA A 70 -4.35 -10.32 9.10
CA ALA A 70 -3.48 -10.17 7.94
C ALA A 70 -2.33 -9.20 8.20
N ALA A 71 -2.60 -8.07 8.87
CA ALA A 71 -1.58 -7.11 9.26
C ALA A 71 -0.56 -7.71 10.24
N ASP A 72 -1.02 -8.46 11.24
CA ASP A 72 -0.14 -9.14 12.19
C ASP A 72 0.71 -10.23 11.53
N CYS A 73 0.12 -11.04 10.63
CA CYS A 73 0.88 -12.02 9.86
C CYS A 73 1.95 -11.37 8.97
N LEU A 74 1.62 -10.28 8.28
CA LEU A 74 2.58 -9.53 7.46
C LEU A 74 3.70 -8.96 8.31
N LYS A 75 3.37 -8.40 9.49
CA LYS A 75 4.34 -7.84 10.42
C LYS A 75 5.30 -8.92 10.94
N LYS A 76 4.77 -10.07 11.35
CA LYS A 76 5.59 -11.20 11.83
C LYS A 76 6.54 -11.70 10.73
N ASN A 77 6.01 -11.91 9.52
CA ASN A 77 6.84 -12.34 8.39
C ASN A 77 7.93 -11.32 8.04
N SER A 78 7.63 -10.01 8.14
CA SER A 78 8.64 -8.97 7.91
C SER A 78 9.77 -9.02 8.93
N LEU A 79 9.44 -9.23 10.22
CA LEU A 79 10.44 -9.34 11.29
C LEU A 79 11.30 -10.60 11.15
N ASP A 80 10.69 -11.73 10.81
CA ASP A 80 11.42 -12.98 10.59
C ASP A 80 12.43 -12.81 9.43
N LEU A 81 11.99 -12.21 8.32
CA LEU A 81 12.86 -11.91 7.17
C LEU A 81 13.98 -10.90 7.50
N GLU A 82 13.70 -9.86 8.26
CA GLU A 82 14.71 -8.91 8.73
C GLU A 82 15.77 -9.63 9.59
N SER A 83 15.36 -10.57 10.43
CA SER A 83 16.28 -11.36 11.25
C SER A 83 17.17 -12.29 10.42
N GLU A 84 16.62 -12.94 9.39
CA GLU A 84 17.37 -13.78 8.45
C GLU A 84 18.36 -12.96 7.61
N LEU A 85 17.94 -11.80 7.10
CA LEU A 85 18.79 -10.87 6.35
C LEU A 85 19.93 -10.35 7.22
N ARG A 86 19.67 -10.05 8.50
CA ARG A 86 20.71 -9.63 9.44
C ARG A 86 21.73 -10.74 9.66
N THR A 87 21.26 -11.96 9.92
CA THR A 87 22.12 -13.13 10.13
C THR A 87 22.99 -13.43 8.88
N ALA A 88 22.40 -13.32 7.69
CA ALA A 88 23.11 -13.46 6.44
C ALA A 88 24.17 -12.40 6.22
N ARG A 89 23.85 -11.13 6.50
CA ARG A 89 24.78 -10.01 6.39
C ARG A 89 25.97 -10.20 7.34
N ASP A 90 25.72 -10.58 8.59
CA ASP A 90 26.77 -10.87 9.57
C ASP A 90 27.67 -12.02 9.11
N ARG A 91 27.10 -13.06 8.47
CA ARG A 91 27.86 -14.17 7.91
C ARG A 91 28.71 -13.76 6.71
N ILE A 92 28.19 -12.92 5.81
CA ILE A 92 28.94 -12.35 4.69
C ILE A 92 30.10 -11.51 5.20
N GLU A 93 29.87 -10.65 6.19
CA GLU A 93 30.91 -9.82 6.80
C GLU A 93 32.00 -10.68 7.44
N LYS A 94 31.61 -11.72 8.19
CA LYS A 94 32.54 -12.67 8.79
C LYS A 94 33.41 -13.37 7.74
N LEU A 95 32.81 -13.94 6.69
CA LEU A 95 33.55 -14.58 5.59
C LEU A 95 34.46 -13.58 4.86
N SER A 96 34.02 -12.34 4.68
CA SER A 96 34.81 -11.30 4.04
C SER A 96 36.05 -10.94 4.87
N ASN A 97 35.92 -10.89 6.19
CA ASN A 97 37.03 -10.66 7.11
C ASN A 97 38.00 -11.85 7.13
N GLU A 98 37.50 -13.09 7.11
CA GLU A 98 38.32 -14.31 7.01
C GLU A 98 39.09 -14.40 5.68
N ILE A 99 38.48 -14.00 4.56
CA ILE A 99 39.18 -13.90 3.27
C ILE A 99 40.28 -12.83 3.30
N SER A 100 40.02 -11.70 3.95
CA SER A 100 41.03 -10.62 4.08
C SER A 100 42.23 -11.09 4.91
N SER A 101 41.98 -11.68 6.08
CA SER A 101 43.05 -12.19 6.94
C SER A 101 43.81 -13.36 6.29
N GLY A 102 43.11 -14.25 5.57
CA GLY A 102 43.72 -15.32 4.77
C GLY A 102 44.64 -14.77 3.66
N ARG A 103 44.22 -13.69 2.97
CA ARG A 103 45.08 -12.99 1.99
C ARG A 103 46.32 -12.38 2.62
N GLU A 104 46.18 -11.74 3.78
CA GLU A 104 47.31 -11.17 4.51
C GLU A 104 48.30 -12.27 4.92
N ALA A 105 47.81 -13.37 5.47
CA ALA A 105 48.64 -14.53 5.82
C ALA A 105 49.36 -15.11 4.58
N ALA A 106 48.67 -15.23 3.45
CA ALA A 106 49.26 -15.69 2.19
C ALA A 106 50.34 -14.72 1.67
N ASN A 107 50.14 -13.42 1.80
CA ASN A 107 51.13 -12.40 1.43
C ASN A 107 52.35 -12.43 2.35
N GLN A 108 52.13 -12.56 3.66
CA GLN A 108 53.21 -12.71 4.63
C GLN A 108 54.03 -13.98 4.35
N ALA A 109 53.37 -15.13 4.12
CA ALA A 109 54.05 -16.36 3.74
C ALA A 109 54.85 -16.21 2.43
N ALA A 110 54.30 -15.52 1.43
CA ALA A 110 55.01 -15.24 0.17
C ALA A 110 56.25 -14.36 0.37
N SER A 111 56.16 -13.33 1.22
CA SER A 111 57.31 -12.48 1.57
C SER A 111 58.38 -13.24 2.36
N GLY A 112 57.98 -14.07 3.34
CA GLY A 112 58.88 -14.94 4.10
C GLY A 112 59.60 -15.93 3.18
N ARG A 113 58.88 -16.52 2.22
CA ARG A 113 59.47 -17.39 1.19
C ARG A 113 60.54 -16.68 0.36
N ARG A 114 60.28 -15.47 -0.12
CA ARG A 114 61.25 -14.68 -0.89
C ARG A 114 62.50 -14.36 -0.06
N ARG A 115 62.32 -14.06 1.22
CA ARG A 115 63.43 -13.81 2.14
C ARG A 115 64.29 -15.05 2.36
N LEU A 116 63.68 -16.20 2.65
CA LEU A 116 64.38 -17.48 2.78
C LEU A 116 65.09 -17.89 1.48
N GLU A 117 64.48 -17.65 0.32
CA GLU A 117 65.12 -17.86 -0.99
C GLU A 117 66.39 -17.00 -1.16
N ALA A 118 66.36 -15.75 -0.71
CA ALA A 118 67.52 -14.86 -0.75
C ALA A 118 68.61 -15.28 0.25
N GLU A 119 68.24 -15.62 1.49
CA GLU A 119 69.17 -16.08 2.53
C GLU A 119 69.85 -17.40 2.12
N LEU A 120 69.09 -18.36 1.59
CA LEU A 120 69.63 -19.62 1.07
C LEU A 120 70.60 -19.40 -0.11
N LYS A 121 70.32 -18.42 -0.97
CA LYS A 121 71.22 -18.06 -2.07
C LYS A 121 72.53 -17.47 -1.52
N ALA A 122 72.45 -16.56 -0.57
CA ALA A 122 73.61 -15.96 0.07
C ALA A 122 74.48 -17.01 0.79
N GLU A 123 73.87 -17.99 1.47
CA GLU A 123 74.66 -19.06 2.11
C GLU A 123 75.28 -20.05 1.14
N LYS A 124 74.62 -20.34 0.01
CA LYS A 124 75.27 -21.11 -1.06
C LYS A 124 76.49 -20.40 -1.63
N GLU A 125 76.41 -19.08 -1.80
CA GLU A 125 77.53 -18.26 -2.25
C GLU A 125 78.67 -18.21 -1.22
N ARG A 126 78.36 -18.07 0.08
CA ARG A 126 79.36 -18.14 1.16
C ARG A 126 80.03 -19.50 1.27
N ALA A 127 79.25 -20.59 1.21
CA ALA A 127 79.80 -21.94 1.22
C ALA A 127 80.74 -22.17 0.01
N ALA A 128 80.39 -21.66 -1.17
CA ALA A 128 81.25 -21.74 -2.35
C ALA A 128 82.57 -20.94 -2.16
N ALA A 129 82.50 -19.76 -1.54
CA ALA A 129 83.68 -18.95 -1.23
C ALA A 129 84.61 -19.67 -0.22
N LEU A 130 84.06 -20.17 0.89
CA LEU A 130 84.81 -20.95 1.89
C LEU A 130 85.45 -22.21 1.28
N GLN A 131 84.74 -22.86 0.35
CA GLN A 131 85.26 -24.04 -0.35
C GLN A 131 86.46 -23.68 -1.26
N ALA A 132 86.42 -22.51 -1.91
CA ALA A 132 87.56 -21.99 -2.67
C ALA A 132 88.74 -21.60 -1.75
N GLU A 133 88.46 -20.97 -0.60
CA GLU A 133 89.48 -20.63 0.40
C GLU A 133 90.12 -21.88 1.01
N LEU A 134 89.35 -22.93 1.31
CA LEU A 134 89.87 -24.20 1.79
C LEU A 134 90.82 -24.83 0.77
N ALA A 135 90.43 -24.88 -0.50
CA ALA A 135 91.29 -25.40 -1.56
C ALA A 135 92.60 -24.61 -1.67
N ALA A 136 92.54 -23.28 -1.58
CA ALA A 136 93.73 -22.43 -1.56
C ALA A 136 94.61 -22.67 -0.32
N ALA A 137 94.02 -22.81 0.86
CA ALA A 137 94.73 -23.08 2.11
C ALA A 137 95.43 -24.45 2.09
N MET A 138 94.75 -25.49 1.60
CA MET A 138 95.35 -26.81 1.41
C MET A 138 96.53 -26.76 0.44
N THR A 139 96.38 -26.04 -0.68
CA THR A 139 97.47 -25.86 -1.65
C THR A 139 98.68 -25.15 -1.03
N ARG A 140 98.45 -24.12 -0.19
CA ARG A 140 99.52 -23.43 0.56
C ARG A 140 100.17 -24.35 1.59
N ALA A 141 99.38 -25.14 2.32
CA ALA A 141 99.89 -26.10 3.29
C ALA A 141 100.78 -27.17 2.63
N GLU A 142 100.37 -27.69 1.47
CA GLU A 142 101.17 -28.62 0.68
C GLU A 142 102.47 -27.98 0.18
N ALA A 143 102.42 -26.75 -0.31
CA ALA A 143 103.60 -26.01 -0.76
C ALA A 143 104.58 -25.76 0.41
N ALA A 144 104.09 -25.25 1.54
CA ALA A 144 104.88 -25.02 2.75
C ALA A 144 105.47 -26.34 3.30
N GLY A 145 104.71 -27.44 3.23
CA GLY A 145 105.21 -28.77 3.60
C GLY A 145 106.35 -29.26 2.71
N LYS A 146 106.26 -29.04 1.40
CA LYS A 146 107.35 -29.35 0.45
C LYS A 146 108.58 -28.47 0.70
N GLU A 147 108.39 -27.17 0.95
CA GLU A 147 109.47 -26.25 1.30
C GLU A 147 110.15 -26.64 2.61
N ALA A 148 109.39 -26.97 3.65
CA ALA A 148 109.92 -27.44 4.93
C ALA A 148 110.72 -28.75 4.78
N ALA A 149 110.24 -29.68 3.95
CA ALA A 149 110.94 -30.92 3.64
C ALA A 149 112.27 -30.65 2.91
N ALA A 150 112.25 -29.78 1.91
CA ALA A 150 113.45 -29.37 1.17
C ALA A 150 114.47 -28.65 2.07
N ALA A 151 114.02 -27.70 2.89
CA ALA A 151 114.85 -26.97 3.85
C ALA A 151 115.48 -27.91 4.90
N ARG A 152 114.73 -28.92 5.35
CA ARG A 152 115.23 -29.95 6.26
C ARG A 152 116.29 -30.84 5.59
N GLU A 153 116.08 -31.21 4.33
CA GLU A 153 117.07 -31.98 3.57
C GLU A 153 118.36 -31.18 3.34
N THR A 154 118.26 -29.89 2.97
CA THR A 154 119.43 -29.02 2.83
C THR A 154 120.15 -28.84 4.17
N ALA A 155 119.43 -28.62 5.27
CA ALA A 155 120.02 -28.56 6.61
C ALA A 155 120.74 -29.88 6.97
N GLY A 156 120.14 -31.03 6.64
CA GLY A 156 120.75 -32.35 6.83
C GLY A 156 122.04 -32.54 6.02
N ARG A 157 122.03 -32.18 4.73
CA ARG A 157 123.22 -32.24 3.85
C ARG A 157 124.34 -31.33 4.35
N VAL A 158 124.03 -30.08 4.70
CA VAL A 158 125.03 -29.13 5.23
C VAL A 158 125.57 -29.64 6.58
N SER A 159 124.69 -30.11 7.47
CA SER A 159 125.11 -30.66 8.77
C SER A 159 125.98 -31.91 8.63
N ALA A 160 125.78 -32.74 7.61
CA ALA A 160 126.63 -33.90 7.31
C ALA A 160 127.97 -33.50 6.67
N ALA A 161 128.04 -32.35 5.98
CA ALA A 161 129.26 -31.82 5.39
C ALA A 161 130.19 -31.17 6.44
N VAL A 162 129.64 -30.57 7.50
CA VAL A 162 130.41 -29.96 8.61
C VAL A 162 131.46 -30.90 9.21
N PRO A 163 131.15 -32.14 9.65
CA PRO A 163 132.16 -33.03 10.23
C PRO A 163 133.21 -33.48 9.21
N ARG A 164 132.86 -33.63 7.92
CA ARG A 164 133.82 -33.93 6.85
C ARG A 164 134.80 -32.79 6.63
N LEU A 165 134.31 -31.55 6.57
CA LEU A 165 135.16 -30.35 6.50
C LEU A 165 136.01 -30.19 7.77
N GLU A 166 135.51 -30.59 8.95
CA GLU A 166 136.29 -30.63 10.19
C GLU A 166 137.42 -31.68 10.15
N GLU A 167 137.20 -32.85 9.52
CA GLU A 167 138.24 -33.86 9.27
C GLU A 167 139.26 -33.41 8.21
N GLU A 168 138.81 -32.85 7.09
CA GLU A 168 139.68 -32.30 6.03
C GLU A 168 140.55 -31.14 6.56
N LEU A 169 139.99 -30.28 7.43
CA LEU A 169 140.73 -29.23 8.12
C LEU A 169 141.83 -29.77 9.05
N LYS A 170 141.59 -30.92 9.72
CA LYS A 170 142.62 -31.59 10.54
C LYS A 170 143.73 -32.20 9.68
N ALA A 171 143.42 -32.67 8.48
CA ALA A 171 144.37 -33.31 7.57
C ALA A 171 145.26 -32.32 6.79
N GLY A 172 144.75 -31.14 6.42
CA GLY A 172 145.46 -30.14 5.61
C GLY A 172 146.17 -29.05 6.41
N LYS A 173 147.42 -29.26 6.83
CA LYS A 173 148.20 -28.23 7.58
C LYS A 173 148.73 -27.06 6.74
N GLU A 174 148.59 -27.05 5.41
CA GLU A 174 149.12 -25.97 4.54
C GLU A 174 148.05 -25.13 3.80
N ASN A 175 146.76 -25.48 3.90
CA ASN A 175 145.64 -24.74 3.27
C ASN A 175 144.60 -24.20 4.28
N SER A 176 145.04 -23.92 5.52
CA SER A 176 144.12 -23.81 6.68
C SER A 176 143.23 -22.56 6.74
N ALA A 177 143.44 -21.53 5.90
CA ALA A 177 142.62 -20.31 5.93
C ALA A 177 141.35 -20.42 5.08
N ALA A 178 141.45 -20.97 3.86
CA ALA A 178 140.31 -21.16 2.97
C ALA A 178 139.30 -22.16 3.55
N LEU A 179 139.78 -23.31 4.05
CA LEU A 179 138.94 -24.32 4.71
C LEU A 179 138.28 -23.81 6.00
N ARG A 180 138.94 -22.92 6.75
CA ARG A 180 138.33 -22.26 7.92
C ARG A 180 137.18 -21.34 7.53
N ASN A 181 137.36 -20.56 6.45
CA ASN A 181 136.32 -19.67 5.92
C ASN A 181 135.15 -20.48 5.34
N GLU A 182 135.42 -21.60 4.66
CA GLU A 182 134.38 -22.50 4.15
C GLU A 182 133.63 -23.21 5.28
N LEU A 183 134.32 -23.66 6.34
CA LEU A 183 133.69 -24.26 7.50
C LEU A 183 132.81 -23.26 8.27
N THR A 184 133.27 -22.02 8.44
CA THR A 184 132.44 -20.97 9.06
C THR A 184 131.26 -20.60 8.18
N ALA A 185 131.44 -20.47 6.87
CA ALA A 185 130.35 -20.27 5.92
C ALA A 185 129.35 -21.44 5.93
N ALA A 186 129.81 -22.69 6.02
CA ALA A 186 128.95 -23.87 6.12
C ALA A 186 128.16 -23.90 7.44
N LYS A 187 128.78 -23.50 8.56
CA LYS A 187 128.08 -23.37 9.85
C LYS A 187 127.02 -22.27 9.83
N VAL A 188 127.33 -21.12 9.23
CA VAL A 188 126.34 -20.04 9.04
C VAL A 188 125.19 -20.51 8.18
N ARG A 189 125.46 -21.15 7.03
CA ARG A 189 124.42 -21.73 6.16
C ARG A 189 123.61 -22.82 6.84
N ALA A 190 124.21 -23.61 7.73
CA ALA A 190 123.50 -24.63 8.50
C ALA A 190 122.49 -24.01 9.48
N GLU A 191 122.88 -22.94 10.16
CA GLU A 191 122.01 -22.23 11.10
C GLU A 191 120.93 -21.42 10.38
N GLU A 192 121.24 -20.81 9.23
CA GLU A 192 120.24 -20.19 8.35
C GLU A 192 119.23 -21.23 7.85
N ALA A 193 119.68 -22.36 7.30
CA ALA A 193 118.80 -23.42 6.83
C ALA A 193 117.92 -24.03 7.95
N LYS A 194 118.41 -24.09 9.19
CA LYS A 194 117.61 -24.52 10.35
C LYS A 194 116.53 -23.50 10.70
N ARG A 195 116.85 -22.20 10.65
CA ARG A 195 115.86 -21.14 10.87
C ARG A 195 114.78 -21.16 9.79
N ASP A 196 115.17 -21.33 8.53
CA ASP A 196 114.23 -21.43 7.41
C ASP A 196 113.34 -22.67 7.53
N ALA A 197 113.90 -23.83 7.92
CA ALA A 197 113.13 -25.04 8.16
C ALA A 197 112.15 -24.91 9.34
N ALA A 198 112.53 -24.18 10.39
CA ALA A 198 111.64 -23.89 11.53
C ALA A 198 110.50 -22.95 11.11
N ALA A 199 110.80 -21.87 10.39
CA ALA A 199 109.80 -20.93 9.87
C ALA A 199 108.82 -21.60 8.90
N ALA A 200 109.31 -22.46 7.99
CA ALA A 200 108.46 -23.21 7.07
C ALA A 200 107.54 -24.21 7.79
N ARG A 201 108.01 -24.80 8.90
CA ARG A 201 107.19 -25.70 9.72
C ARG A 201 106.09 -24.95 10.47
N GLU A 202 106.40 -23.79 11.04
CA GLU A 202 105.42 -22.93 11.69
C GLU A 202 104.36 -22.44 10.67
N ALA A 203 104.78 -22.06 9.47
CA ALA A 203 103.87 -21.71 8.38
C ALA A 203 102.95 -22.89 7.96
N ALA A 204 103.48 -24.12 7.92
CA ALA A 204 102.69 -25.31 7.62
C ALA A 204 101.66 -25.64 8.73
N GLU A 205 102.04 -25.47 10.01
CA GLU A 205 101.12 -25.66 11.14
C GLU A 205 100.01 -24.59 11.17
N LEU A 206 100.35 -23.32 10.87
CA LEU A 206 99.37 -22.24 10.71
C LEU A 206 98.42 -22.50 9.54
N ALA A 207 98.92 -22.95 8.39
CA ALA A 207 98.08 -23.28 7.24
C ALA A 207 97.13 -24.47 7.52
N SER A 208 97.61 -25.48 8.25
CA SER A 208 96.80 -26.64 8.65
C SER A 208 95.70 -26.27 9.64
N SER A 209 96.02 -25.44 10.65
CA SER A 209 95.02 -24.95 11.60
C SER A 209 93.96 -24.05 10.93
N ALA A 210 94.36 -23.19 9.99
CA ALA A 210 93.44 -22.40 9.18
C ALA A 210 92.52 -23.29 8.32
N SER A 211 93.07 -24.31 7.66
CA SER A 211 92.29 -25.29 6.89
C SER A 211 91.23 -25.99 7.77
N GLY A 212 91.60 -26.42 8.98
CA GLY A 212 90.68 -27.04 9.92
C GLY A 212 89.59 -26.10 10.44
N SER A 213 89.86 -24.79 10.53
CA SER A 213 88.85 -23.79 10.89
C SER A 213 87.84 -23.58 9.75
N ILE A 214 88.32 -23.40 8.52
CA ILE A 214 87.48 -23.21 7.33
C ILE A 214 86.58 -24.43 7.09
N GLU A 215 87.07 -25.64 7.35
CA GLU A 215 86.27 -26.86 7.21
C GLU A 215 85.10 -26.92 8.20
N LYS A 216 85.29 -26.45 9.45
CA LYS A 216 84.22 -26.35 10.44
C LYS A 216 83.18 -25.31 10.04
N GLU A 217 83.61 -24.14 9.55
CA GLU A 217 82.72 -23.09 9.06
C GLU A 217 81.92 -23.56 7.85
N LEU A 218 82.56 -24.23 6.88
CA LEU A 218 81.89 -24.81 5.72
C LEU A 218 80.84 -25.85 6.11
N LYS A 219 81.10 -26.68 7.13
CA LYS A 219 80.13 -27.65 7.65
C LYS A 219 78.93 -26.95 8.28
N ALA A 220 79.16 -25.96 9.14
CA ALA A 220 78.11 -25.17 9.77
C ALA A 220 77.22 -24.47 8.73
N GLU A 221 77.82 -23.98 7.64
CA GLU A 221 77.07 -23.27 6.60
C GLU A 221 76.24 -24.21 5.72
N LYS A 222 76.73 -25.42 5.46
CA LYS A 222 75.93 -26.48 4.81
C LYS A 222 74.73 -26.89 5.67
N GLU A 223 74.90 -26.99 6.98
CA GLU A 223 73.81 -27.31 7.91
C GLU A 223 72.75 -26.19 7.94
N ARG A 224 73.17 -24.91 7.97
CA ARG A 224 72.26 -23.76 7.85
C ARG A 224 71.50 -23.75 6.52
N ALA A 225 72.18 -23.98 5.40
CA ALA A 225 71.54 -24.07 4.09
C ALA A 225 70.49 -25.20 4.03
N ALA A 226 70.76 -26.35 4.66
CA ALA A 226 69.80 -27.45 4.77
C ALA A 226 68.56 -27.07 5.60
N ALA A 227 68.75 -26.40 6.74
CA ALA A 227 67.66 -25.92 7.59
C ALA A 227 66.78 -24.88 6.86
N LEU A 228 67.39 -23.88 6.22
CA LEU A 228 66.67 -22.89 5.41
C LEU A 228 65.87 -23.54 4.29
N GLN A 229 66.40 -24.60 3.68
CA GLN A 229 65.69 -25.32 2.63
C GLN A 229 64.46 -26.05 3.17
N GLN A 230 64.54 -26.66 4.36
CA GLN A 230 63.36 -27.25 5.01
C GLN A 230 62.30 -26.19 5.34
N GLU A 231 62.70 -25.06 5.91
CA GLU A 231 61.78 -23.94 6.21
C GLU A 231 61.11 -23.39 4.95
N LEU A 232 61.84 -23.31 3.83
CA LEU A 232 61.30 -22.88 2.55
C LEU A 232 60.20 -23.81 2.04
N THR A 233 60.38 -25.13 2.19
CA THR A 233 59.36 -26.13 1.83
C THR A 233 58.12 -25.97 2.69
N ALA A 234 58.28 -25.86 4.01
CA ALA A 234 57.16 -25.65 4.92
C ALA A 234 56.42 -24.33 4.64
N ALA A 235 57.14 -23.25 4.29
CA ALA A 235 56.53 -21.99 3.90
C ALA A 235 55.73 -22.09 2.59
N ARG A 236 56.18 -22.91 1.62
CA ARG A 236 55.43 -23.20 0.39
C ARG A 236 54.14 -23.94 0.69
N ASP A 237 54.20 -25.00 1.51
CA ASP A 237 53.03 -25.80 1.86
C ASP A 237 51.96 -24.95 2.57
N ARG A 238 52.38 -24.09 3.51
CA ARG A 238 51.48 -23.14 4.19
C ARG A 238 50.84 -22.15 3.21
N ALA A 239 51.61 -21.61 2.27
CA ALA A 239 51.09 -20.67 1.28
C ALA A 239 50.09 -21.34 0.32
N GLU A 240 50.32 -22.60 -0.06
CA GLU A 240 49.36 -23.37 -0.87
C GLU A 240 48.09 -23.71 -0.09
N ALA A 241 48.21 -24.11 1.17
CA ALA A 241 47.06 -24.37 2.04
C ALA A 241 46.18 -23.11 2.18
N ALA A 242 46.78 -21.96 2.51
CA ALA A 242 46.06 -20.69 2.63
C ALA A 242 45.37 -20.28 1.31
N ARG A 243 45.99 -20.55 0.16
CA ARG A 243 45.37 -20.29 -1.15
C ARG A 243 44.15 -21.19 -1.40
N ARG A 244 44.23 -22.48 -1.06
CA ARG A 244 43.10 -23.41 -1.19
C ARG A 244 41.95 -23.00 -0.28
N GLU A 245 42.24 -22.62 0.97
CA GLU A 245 41.24 -22.13 1.92
C GLU A 245 40.57 -20.85 1.41
N THR A 246 41.36 -19.88 0.92
CA THR A 246 40.83 -18.65 0.34
C THR A 246 39.92 -18.93 -0.87
N ALA A 247 40.30 -19.87 -1.74
CA ALA A 247 39.46 -20.27 -2.88
C ALA A 247 38.16 -20.94 -2.44
N SER A 248 38.21 -21.82 -1.44
CA SER A 248 37.03 -22.46 -0.84
C SER A 248 36.06 -21.43 -0.25
N LEU A 249 36.58 -20.49 0.55
CA LEU A 249 35.76 -19.41 1.15
C LEU A 249 35.14 -18.50 0.08
N GLN A 250 35.85 -18.24 -1.02
CA GLN A 250 35.29 -17.49 -2.16
C GLN A 250 34.14 -18.23 -2.83
N GLU A 251 34.23 -19.56 -2.97
CA GLU A 251 33.14 -20.36 -3.53
C GLU A 251 31.92 -20.40 -2.60
N GLU A 252 32.12 -20.55 -1.29
CA GLU A 252 31.04 -20.45 -0.30
C GLU A 252 30.38 -19.07 -0.29
N LEU A 253 31.16 -18.00 -0.39
CA LEU A 253 30.65 -16.64 -0.52
C LEU A 253 29.84 -16.45 -1.80
N ALA A 254 30.25 -17.05 -2.92
CA ALA A 254 29.50 -17.00 -4.17
C ALA A 254 28.17 -17.76 -4.06
N ARG A 255 28.18 -18.97 -3.51
CA ARG A 255 26.98 -19.80 -3.31
C ARG A 255 25.98 -19.12 -2.39
N THR A 256 26.43 -18.56 -1.27
CA THR A 256 25.55 -17.83 -0.33
C THR A 256 24.92 -16.60 -1.00
N LYS A 257 25.69 -15.80 -1.72
CA LYS A 257 25.16 -14.68 -2.52
C LYS A 257 24.11 -15.12 -3.54
N GLU A 258 24.37 -16.20 -4.26
CA GLU A 258 23.42 -16.75 -5.24
C GLU A 258 22.12 -17.21 -4.56
N THR A 259 22.20 -17.89 -3.43
CA THR A 259 21.00 -18.31 -2.68
C THR A 259 20.18 -17.13 -2.18
N HIS A 260 20.84 -16.04 -1.74
CA HIS A 260 20.13 -14.82 -1.34
C HIS A 260 19.44 -14.15 -2.52
N LEU A 261 20.13 -13.99 -3.65
CA LEU A 261 19.52 -13.41 -4.86
C LEU A 261 18.32 -14.22 -5.35
N LYS A 262 18.40 -15.56 -5.30
CA LYS A 262 17.27 -16.43 -5.64
C LYS A 262 16.09 -16.27 -4.66
N ALA A 263 16.37 -16.18 -3.36
CA ALA A 263 15.34 -15.97 -2.35
C ALA A 263 14.64 -14.61 -2.52
N ASP A 264 15.39 -13.55 -2.81
CA ASP A 264 14.83 -12.23 -3.02
C ASP A 264 14.02 -12.16 -4.33
N ALA A 265 14.51 -12.74 -5.43
CA ALA A 265 13.76 -12.84 -6.67
C ALA A 265 12.44 -13.62 -6.52
N GLN A 266 12.43 -14.66 -5.68
CA GLN A 266 11.22 -15.41 -5.39
C GLN A 266 10.21 -14.58 -4.59
N LYS A 267 10.66 -13.77 -3.62
CA LYS A 267 9.79 -12.85 -2.86
C LYS A 267 9.15 -11.82 -3.79
N ASP A 268 9.93 -11.25 -4.70
CA ASP A 268 9.42 -10.27 -5.66
C ASP A 268 8.38 -10.91 -6.58
N ALA A 269 8.62 -12.14 -7.06
CA ALA A 269 7.66 -12.89 -7.85
C ALA A 269 6.35 -13.18 -7.07
N ASP A 270 6.45 -13.54 -5.79
CA ASP A 270 5.27 -13.80 -4.95
C ASP A 270 4.51 -12.52 -4.59
N LEU A 271 5.20 -11.39 -4.42
CA LEU A 271 4.58 -10.07 -4.23
C LEU A 271 3.84 -9.61 -5.49
N VAL A 272 4.44 -9.78 -6.67
CA VAL A 272 3.79 -9.47 -7.96
C VAL A 272 2.51 -10.28 -8.11
N LYS A 273 2.55 -11.61 -7.87
CA LYS A 273 1.33 -12.45 -7.92
C LYS A 273 0.24 -11.96 -6.96
N LYS A 274 0.60 -11.57 -5.74
CA LYS A 274 -0.36 -11.02 -4.77
C LYS A 274 -0.98 -9.72 -5.27
N LEU A 275 -0.19 -8.82 -5.83
CA LEU A 275 -0.69 -7.57 -6.40
C LEU A 275 -1.59 -7.80 -7.62
N GLU A 276 -1.26 -8.76 -8.48
CA GLU A 276 -2.11 -9.17 -9.60
C GLU A 276 -3.46 -9.70 -9.11
N THR A 277 -3.47 -10.59 -8.10
CA THR A 277 -4.73 -11.09 -7.52
C THR A 277 -5.55 -9.98 -6.87
N PHE A 278 -4.90 -9.06 -6.15
CA PHE A 278 -5.59 -7.93 -5.51
C PHE A 278 -6.21 -6.99 -6.54
N THR A 279 -5.50 -6.72 -7.63
CA THR A 279 -5.99 -5.86 -8.72
C THR A 279 -7.19 -6.52 -9.42
N ALA A 280 -7.11 -7.83 -9.71
CA ALA A 280 -8.22 -8.57 -10.30
C ALA A 280 -9.47 -8.59 -9.39
N GLU A 281 -9.29 -8.75 -8.08
CA GLU A 281 -10.39 -8.65 -7.11
C GLU A 281 -10.99 -7.24 -7.05
N HIS A 282 -10.14 -6.21 -7.10
CA HIS A 282 -10.59 -4.81 -7.12
C HIS A 282 -11.41 -4.51 -8.37
N ASP A 283 -10.92 -4.89 -9.56
CA ASP A 283 -11.63 -4.71 -10.82
C ASP A 283 -12.99 -5.43 -10.83
N THR A 284 -13.05 -6.62 -10.22
CA THR A 284 -14.30 -7.38 -10.10
C THR A 284 -15.30 -6.63 -9.22
N LYS A 285 -14.86 -6.12 -8.06
CA LYS A 285 -15.70 -5.32 -7.17
C LYS A 285 -16.14 -4.00 -7.81
N GLU A 286 -15.28 -3.36 -8.58
CA GLU A 286 -15.61 -2.14 -9.31
C GLU A 286 -16.73 -2.41 -10.34
N ARG A 287 -16.62 -3.50 -11.12
CA ARG A 287 -17.68 -3.92 -12.05
C ARG A 287 -18.99 -4.26 -11.33
N GLU A 288 -18.94 -4.92 -10.17
CA GLU A 288 -20.13 -5.20 -9.35
C GLU A 288 -20.78 -3.90 -8.83
N LEU A 289 -19.97 -2.93 -8.41
CA LEU A 289 -20.45 -1.61 -8.00
C LEU A 289 -21.04 -0.81 -9.16
N GLU A 290 -20.44 -0.87 -10.34
CA GLU A 290 -20.97 -0.25 -11.56
C GLU A 290 -22.29 -0.90 -11.98
N ALA A 291 -22.37 -2.23 -11.96
CA ALA A 291 -23.60 -2.97 -12.28
C ALA A 291 -24.73 -2.65 -11.28
N SER A 292 -24.43 -2.60 -9.98
CA SER A 292 -25.41 -2.22 -8.96
C SER A 292 -25.86 -0.76 -9.11
N ARG A 293 -24.94 0.18 -9.39
CA ARG A 293 -25.30 1.57 -9.71
C ARG A 293 -26.20 1.67 -10.93
N ALA A 294 -25.86 0.97 -12.02
CA ALA A 294 -26.67 0.94 -13.23
C ALA A 294 -28.08 0.42 -12.95
N SER A 295 -28.21 -0.68 -12.19
CA SER A 295 -29.50 -1.24 -11.78
C SER A 295 -30.34 -0.25 -10.95
N VAL A 296 -29.72 0.46 -10.01
CA VAL A 296 -30.40 1.50 -9.22
C VAL A 296 -30.86 2.66 -10.11
N PHE A 297 -30.02 3.12 -11.05
CA PHE A 297 -30.39 4.18 -12.00
C PHE A 297 -31.55 3.75 -12.90
N GLU A 298 -31.55 2.52 -13.40
CA GLU A 298 -32.66 1.98 -14.19
C GLU A 298 -33.95 1.95 -13.39
N THR A 299 -33.88 1.49 -12.13
CA THR A 299 -35.03 1.42 -11.23
C THR A 299 -35.59 2.81 -10.93
N LEU A 300 -34.74 3.77 -10.58
CA LEU A 300 -35.15 5.17 -10.34
C LEU A 300 -35.75 5.82 -11.59
N THR A 301 -35.19 5.52 -12.76
CA THR A 301 -35.72 6.03 -14.03
C THR A 301 -37.10 5.44 -14.33
N ALA A 302 -37.31 4.15 -14.04
CA ALA A 302 -38.60 3.50 -14.18
C ALA A 302 -39.64 4.07 -13.19
N GLU A 303 -39.27 4.28 -11.92
CA GLU A 303 -40.10 4.91 -10.91
C GLU A 303 -40.49 6.35 -11.29
N GLN A 304 -39.54 7.15 -11.77
CA GLN A 304 -39.80 8.51 -12.23
C GLN A 304 -40.82 8.52 -13.39
N LYS A 305 -40.66 7.62 -14.37
CA LYS A 305 -41.61 7.47 -15.48
C LYS A 305 -43.00 7.03 -14.99
N ALA A 306 -43.06 6.12 -14.02
CA ALA A 306 -44.31 5.66 -13.42
C ALA A 306 -45.03 6.81 -12.66
N GLN A 307 -44.30 7.59 -11.87
CA GLN A 307 -44.85 8.76 -11.19
C GLN A 307 -45.34 9.83 -12.17
N GLN A 308 -44.60 10.05 -13.27
CA GLN A 308 -45.01 10.99 -14.30
C GLN A 308 -46.30 10.57 -15.01
N SER A 309 -46.44 9.27 -15.34
CA SER A 309 -47.67 8.75 -15.96
C SER A 309 -48.85 8.75 -14.99
N GLU A 310 -48.63 8.45 -13.70
CA GLU A 310 -49.64 8.56 -12.66
C GLU A 310 -50.13 10.00 -12.48
N PHE A 311 -49.21 10.97 -12.44
CA PHE A 311 -49.55 12.40 -12.35
C PHE A 311 -50.36 12.86 -13.56
N GLN A 312 -49.95 12.48 -14.78
CA GLN A 312 -50.70 12.78 -16.00
C GLN A 312 -52.10 12.17 -15.98
N SER A 313 -52.23 10.92 -15.52
CA SER A 313 -53.52 10.24 -15.37
C SER A 313 -54.43 10.95 -14.36
N ARG A 314 -53.92 11.31 -13.18
CA ARG A 314 -54.65 12.06 -12.16
C ARG A 314 -55.08 13.45 -12.65
N HIS A 315 -54.18 14.16 -13.32
CA HIS A 315 -54.50 15.48 -13.89
C HIS A 315 -55.61 15.38 -14.92
N LYS A 316 -55.55 14.40 -15.82
CA LYS A 316 -56.61 14.13 -16.80
C LYS A 316 -57.95 13.80 -16.12
N ALA A 317 -57.94 12.91 -15.13
CA ALA A 317 -59.15 12.55 -14.38
C ALA A 317 -59.78 13.76 -13.67
N LEU A 318 -58.95 14.63 -13.07
CA LEU A 318 -59.42 15.86 -12.43
C LEU A 318 -60.02 16.85 -13.44
N LEU A 319 -59.44 16.98 -14.64
CA LEU A 319 -60.02 17.79 -15.71
C LEU A 319 -61.36 17.23 -16.19
N GLU A 320 -61.48 15.92 -16.35
CA GLU A 320 -62.74 15.25 -16.71
C GLU A 320 -63.81 15.45 -15.62
N GLU A 321 -63.43 15.35 -14.34
CA GLU A 321 -64.32 15.62 -13.21
C GLU A 321 -64.78 17.08 -13.17
N LEU A 322 -63.87 18.05 -13.38
CA LEU A 322 -64.21 19.47 -13.46
C LEU A 322 -65.14 19.76 -14.64
N GLN A 323 -64.92 19.15 -15.80
CA GLN A 323 -65.79 19.27 -16.97
C GLN A 323 -67.18 18.68 -16.69
N ALA A 324 -67.26 17.50 -16.07
CA ALA A 324 -68.52 16.88 -15.70
C ALA A 324 -69.29 17.74 -14.66
N ASN A 325 -68.58 18.30 -13.69
CA ASN A 325 -69.16 19.21 -12.70
C ASN A 325 -69.64 20.51 -13.35
N ALA A 326 -68.87 21.10 -14.25
CA ALA A 326 -69.28 22.29 -15.00
C ALA A 326 -70.56 22.01 -15.83
N ALA A 327 -70.61 20.90 -16.57
CA ALA A 327 -71.79 20.50 -17.33
C ALA A 327 -73.02 20.23 -16.44
N SER A 328 -72.82 19.64 -15.26
CA SER A 328 -73.87 19.44 -14.26
C SER A 328 -74.42 20.76 -13.72
N ILE A 329 -73.53 21.72 -13.43
CA ILE A 329 -73.88 23.06 -12.97
C ILE A 329 -74.62 23.82 -14.07
N GLU A 330 -74.14 23.81 -15.31
CA GLU A 330 -74.83 24.41 -16.47
C GLU A 330 -76.23 23.82 -16.66
N LYS A 331 -76.37 22.49 -16.56
CA LYS A 331 -77.68 21.82 -16.59
C LYS A 331 -78.59 22.27 -15.44
N ALA A 332 -78.05 22.45 -14.24
CA ALA A 332 -78.83 22.94 -13.10
C ALA A 332 -79.24 24.42 -13.29
N TYR A 333 -78.40 25.25 -13.90
CA TYR A 333 -78.71 26.64 -14.23
C TYR A 333 -79.80 26.73 -15.30
N THR A 334 -79.66 26.00 -16.42
CA THR A 334 -80.69 25.96 -17.47
C THR A 334 -82.04 25.48 -16.95
N GLN A 335 -82.06 24.49 -16.05
CA GLN A 335 -83.29 24.06 -15.36
C GLN A 335 -83.89 25.15 -14.46
N LYS A 336 -83.05 25.90 -13.73
CA LYS A 336 -83.52 27.03 -12.91
C LYS A 336 -84.06 28.16 -13.78
N GLU A 337 -83.41 28.49 -14.89
CA GLU A 337 -83.88 29.48 -15.87
C GLU A 337 -85.22 29.09 -16.47
N ALA A 338 -85.39 27.83 -16.89
CA ALA A 338 -86.67 27.32 -17.38
C ALA A 338 -87.79 27.45 -16.33
N ARG A 339 -87.52 27.09 -15.06
CA ARG A 339 -88.49 27.27 -13.96
C ARG A 339 -88.82 28.73 -13.69
N LEU A 340 -87.83 29.63 -13.77
CA LEU A 340 -88.06 31.07 -13.61
C LEU A 340 -88.93 31.62 -14.74
N LEU A 341 -88.72 31.17 -15.98
CA LEU A 341 -89.58 31.51 -17.11
C LEU A 341 -91.00 30.99 -16.93
N GLU A 342 -91.17 29.72 -16.53
CA GLU A 342 -92.48 29.14 -16.21
C GLU A 342 -93.21 29.91 -15.10
N LEU A 343 -92.52 30.26 -14.02
CA LEU A 343 -93.08 31.07 -12.93
C LEU A 343 -93.44 32.48 -13.39
N SER A 344 -92.59 33.13 -14.19
CA SER A 344 -92.86 34.45 -14.75
C SER A 344 -94.07 34.43 -15.68
N GLN A 345 -94.21 33.38 -16.49
CA GLN A 345 -95.35 33.20 -17.39
C GLN A 345 -96.63 32.97 -16.59
N ARG A 346 -96.60 32.09 -15.59
CA ARG A 346 -97.73 31.86 -14.68
C ARG A 346 -98.17 33.14 -13.95
N ILE A 347 -97.23 33.96 -13.47
CA ILE A 347 -97.55 35.26 -12.86
C ILE A 347 -98.22 36.18 -13.88
N THR A 348 -97.74 36.19 -15.13
CA THR A 348 -98.34 37.00 -16.20
C THR A 348 -99.77 36.55 -16.51
N ASP A 349 -100.00 35.24 -16.61
CA ASP A 349 -101.32 34.65 -16.83
C ASP A 349 -102.26 34.96 -15.64
N GLU A 350 -101.80 34.79 -14.39
CA GLU A 350 -102.57 35.14 -13.18
C GLU A 350 -102.92 36.64 -13.12
N LEU A 351 -102.03 37.52 -13.61
CA LEU A 351 -102.30 38.95 -13.72
C LEU A 351 -103.33 39.25 -14.82
N GLN A 352 -103.22 38.61 -15.99
CA GLN A 352 -104.19 38.75 -17.08
C GLN A 352 -105.58 38.24 -16.67
N ASP A 353 -105.65 37.09 -15.98
CA ASP A 353 -106.90 36.57 -15.42
C ASP A 353 -107.50 37.53 -14.40
N ARG A 354 -106.69 38.13 -13.52
CA ARG A 354 -107.16 39.16 -12.58
C ARG A 354 -107.66 40.41 -13.30
N GLU A 355 -106.98 40.86 -14.35
CA GLU A 355 -107.37 42.00 -15.16
C GLU A 355 -108.66 41.73 -15.94
N ALA A 356 -108.82 40.53 -16.51
CA ALA A 356 -110.04 40.10 -17.18
C ALA A 356 -111.21 39.99 -16.20
N ASN A 357 -110.99 39.42 -15.01
CA ASN A 357 -112.00 39.35 -13.95
C ASN A 357 -112.38 40.75 -13.43
N ALA A 358 -111.41 41.64 -13.25
CA ALA A 358 -111.66 43.03 -12.87
C ALA A 358 -112.47 43.75 -13.94
N SER A 359 -112.11 43.59 -15.23
CA SER A 359 -112.84 44.17 -16.37
C SER A 359 -114.27 43.64 -16.46
N ALA A 360 -114.48 42.33 -16.29
CA ALA A 360 -115.81 41.72 -16.27
C ALA A 360 -116.65 42.20 -15.09
N LEU A 361 -116.03 42.38 -13.91
CA LEU A 361 -116.69 42.94 -12.74
C LEU A 361 -117.05 44.42 -12.93
N GLU A 362 -116.15 45.21 -13.52
CA GLU A 362 -116.43 46.60 -13.92
C GLU A 362 -117.59 46.68 -14.92
N GLU A 363 -117.64 45.81 -15.91
CA GLU A 363 -118.72 45.74 -16.90
C GLU A 363 -120.05 45.30 -16.26
N ALA A 364 -120.02 44.31 -15.36
CA ALA A 364 -121.18 43.89 -14.58
C ALA A 364 -121.72 45.03 -13.69
N LEU A 365 -120.82 45.75 -13.01
CA LEU A 365 -121.17 46.93 -12.21
C LEU A 365 -121.73 48.06 -13.08
N ARG A 366 -121.18 48.32 -14.26
CA ARG A 366 -121.75 49.28 -15.24
C ARG A 366 -123.15 48.86 -15.70
N THR A 367 -123.34 47.58 -15.99
CA THR A 367 -124.65 47.03 -16.40
C THR A 367 -125.67 47.13 -15.27
N GLN A 368 -125.26 46.84 -14.03
CA GLN A 368 -126.10 46.99 -12.85
C GLN A 368 -126.44 48.46 -12.60
N ALA A 369 -125.48 49.38 -12.70
CA ALA A 369 -125.70 50.81 -12.60
C ALA A 369 -126.69 51.30 -13.69
N ALA A 370 -126.55 50.83 -14.93
CA ALA A 370 -127.48 51.11 -16.01
C ALA A 370 -128.90 50.58 -15.73
N ARG A 371 -129.04 49.36 -15.19
CA ARG A 371 -130.33 48.80 -14.76
C ARG A 371 -130.96 49.62 -13.63
N ILE A 372 -130.18 49.99 -12.61
CA ILE A 372 -130.66 50.83 -11.51
C ILE A 372 -131.10 52.19 -12.05
N SER A 373 -130.32 52.80 -12.95
CA SER A 373 -130.69 54.05 -13.61
C SER A 373 -131.97 53.92 -14.45
N ALA A 374 -132.14 52.82 -15.18
CA ALA A 374 -133.35 52.58 -15.97
C ALA A 374 -134.58 52.35 -15.07
N SER A 375 -134.43 51.55 -14.02
CA SER A 375 -135.49 51.34 -13.01
C SER A 375 -135.82 52.62 -12.25
N ALA A 376 -134.82 53.46 -11.95
CA ALA A 376 -135.03 54.78 -11.36
C ALA A 376 -135.81 55.69 -12.33
N ALA A 377 -135.47 55.70 -13.62
CA ALA A 377 -136.20 56.46 -14.64
C ALA A 377 -137.62 55.94 -14.87
N GLU A 378 -137.85 54.62 -14.81
CA GLU A 378 -139.19 54.03 -14.85
C GLU A 378 -140.00 54.40 -13.62
N LEU A 379 -139.41 54.33 -12.43
CA LEU A 379 -140.05 54.79 -11.19
C LEU A 379 -140.37 56.28 -11.26
N GLU A 380 -139.46 57.10 -11.77
CA GLU A 380 -139.66 58.55 -11.95
C GLU A 380 -140.83 58.80 -12.91
N LYS A 381 -140.89 58.08 -14.03
CA LYS A 381 -142.01 58.14 -14.99
C LYS A 381 -143.33 57.63 -14.40
N ASP A 382 -143.32 56.55 -13.61
CA ASP A 382 -144.48 56.05 -12.91
C ASP A 382 -144.95 57.04 -11.85
N PHE A 383 -144.02 57.69 -11.14
CA PHE A 383 -144.32 58.77 -10.21
C PHE A 383 -144.92 59.98 -10.94
N GLU A 384 -144.36 60.40 -12.07
CA GLU A 384 -144.93 61.47 -12.91
C GLU A 384 -146.33 61.11 -13.41
N THR A 385 -146.52 59.87 -13.86
CA THR A 385 -147.82 59.36 -14.33
C THR A 385 -148.83 59.33 -13.19
N LYS A 386 -148.44 58.85 -12.01
CA LYS A 386 -149.26 58.85 -10.79
C LYS A 386 -149.59 60.27 -10.34
N MET A 387 -148.64 61.20 -10.43
CA MET A 387 -148.86 62.61 -10.14
C MET A 387 -149.83 63.24 -11.14
N ALA A 388 -149.70 62.92 -12.44
CA ALA A 388 -150.64 63.34 -13.48
C ALA A 388 -152.04 62.73 -13.30
N GLU A 389 -152.13 61.47 -12.88
CA GLU A 389 -153.39 60.81 -12.50
C GLU A 389 -154.03 61.49 -11.29
N ILE A 390 -153.24 61.86 -10.28
CA ILE A 390 -153.72 62.61 -9.10
C ILE A 390 -154.17 64.01 -9.50
N GLU A 391 -153.46 64.69 -10.41
CA GLU A 391 -153.87 66.00 -10.93
C GLU A 391 -155.12 65.92 -11.81
N ALA A 392 -155.24 64.88 -12.66
CA ALA A 392 -156.42 64.62 -13.45
C ALA A 392 -157.63 64.25 -12.57
N PHE A 393 -157.40 63.47 -11.50
CA PHE A 393 -158.39 63.16 -10.48
C PHE A 393 -158.81 64.44 -9.73
N LYS A 394 -157.86 65.31 -9.36
CA LYS A 394 -158.16 66.64 -8.80
C LYS A 394 -158.98 67.50 -9.76
N ARG A 395 -158.67 67.51 -11.07
CA ARG A 395 -159.46 68.24 -12.08
C ARG A 395 -160.87 67.70 -12.21
N LYS A 396 -161.05 66.38 -12.30
CA LYS A 396 -162.38 65.74 -12.30
C LYS A 396 -163.16 66.05 -11.02
N PHE A 397 -162.50 66.04 -9.86
CA PHE A 397 -163.12 66.37 -8.57
C PHE A 397 -163.48 67.86 -8.44
N LEU A 398 -162.83 68.74 -9.21
CA LEU A 398 -163.08 70.19 -9.22
C LEU A 398 -164.07 70.63 -10.32
N GLU A 399 -164.25 69.85 -11.39
CA GLU A 399 -165.22 70.11 -12.47
C GLU A 399 -166.62 69.51 -12.17
N GLU A 400 -166.74 68.55 -11.26
CA GLU A 400 -168.03 68.01 -10.78
C GLU A 400 -168.54 68.67 -9.49
N ARG A 401 -168.33 69.98 -9.35
CA ARG A 401 -169.07 70.80 -8.36
C ARG A 401 -169.93 71.85 -9.07
N PRO A 402 -171.21 71.55 -9.36
CA PRO A 402 -172.18 72.57 -9.74
C PRO A 402 -172.55 73.40 -8.51
N LYS A 403 -172.36 74.71 -8.63
CA LYS A 403 -173.00 75.71 -7.78
C LYS A 403 -174.49 75.77 -8.12
N GLU A 404 -175.28 75.83 -7.06
CA GLU A 404 -176.73 76.02 -7.00
C GLU A 404 -177.21 77.25 -7.79
N GLU A 405 -178.27 77.07 -8.58
CA GLU A 405 -179.37 78.05 -8.68
C GLU A 405 -180.38 77.78 -7.55
N PRO A 406 -181.15 78.80 -7.09
CA PRO A 406 -182.11 78.63 -6.02
C PRO A 406 -183.48 78.16 -6.54
N GLY A 407 -183.97 77.05 -5.99
CA GLY A 407 -185.35 76.58 -6.05
C GLY A 407 -185.54 75.49 -5.00
N VAL A 408 -186.53 75.66 -4.11
CA VAL A 408 -186.73 74.85 -2.89
C VAL A 408 -187.25 73.44 -3.24
N GLN A 409 -186.73 72.44 -2.51
CA GLN A 409 -186.93 70.98 -2.60
C GLN A 409 -185.76 70.22 -3.20
#